data_AF-A0A5P8LWB7-F1
#
_entry.id   AF-A0A5P8LWB7-F1
#
_cell.length_a   1.000
_cell.length_b   1.000
_cell.length_c   1.000
_cell.angle_alpha   90.00
_cell.angle_beta   90.00
_cell.angle_gamma   90.00
#
_symmetry.space_group_name_H-M   'P 1'
#
loop_
_entity.id
_entity.type
_entity.pdbx_description
1 polymer ?
#
loop_
_entity_poly.entity_id
_entity_poly.type
_entity_poly.pdbx_seq_one_letter_code
_entity_poly.pdbx_strand_id
1 'polypeptide(L)'
;MAGPIRFRRSSERWNAGRVHDALYQPLDAKFGATTADPWYRPPDGYEARRIAMDNGDLALFCWSDDDAYWLGNTETPKTLWRTNKCSFEEAPHGVARWGKRELLAQLEQEDPWLAEYDHLAWFFLPVFFSKDGRESTRAFFRDHAGGFPDADREAALSFYEELLSTGLLDDHRYTMASKLGTSDGVDLTRMQATMGEFNAAKLLADAGHDFEPEVELGSGHALDFQVDDILVEVTRPQPTNRRKIDSPIHAVKASGDAKTRDQIAIHGNAALFVDCSSFPDDDWRRILGERPDVGHEPAVVFRMRPDGTTEGYVKGTLHLDVAGELELPAR
;
A
#
# COMPACT_ATOMS: atom_id res chain seq x y z
N MET A 1 -0.62 -10.65 -14.53
CA MET A 1 -0.77 -9.39 -13.79
C MET A 1 0.60 -8.89 -13.39
N ALA A 2 0.90 -7.60 -13.61
CA ALA A 2 2.02 -7.00 -12.90
C ALA A 2 1.70 -7.00 -11.40
N GLY A 3 2.75 -7.01 -10.60
CA GLY A 3 2.68 -6.81 -9.16
C GLY A 3 3.60 -5.64 -8.79
N PRO A 4 3.84 -5.43 -7.49
CA PRO A 4 4.83 -4.47 -7.02
C PRO A 4 6.17 -4.67 -7.75
N ILE A 5 6.88 -3.56 -7.96
CA ILE A 5 8.20 -3.60 -8.58
C ILE A 5 9.12 -4.49 -7.72
N ARG A 6 9.86 -5.34 -8.40
CA ARG A 6 10.76 -6.33 -7.80
C ARG A 6 12.00 -6.45 -8.63
N PHE A 7 13.10 -6.83 -7.99
CA PHE A 7 14.29 -7.21 -8.72
C PHE A 7 14.05 -8.50 -9.48
N ARG A 8 14.74 -8.61 -10.61
CA ARG A 8 14.97 -9.85 -11.34
C ARG A 8 16.45 -10.18 -11.24
N ARG A 9 16.77 -11.35 -10.69
CA ARG A 9 18.15 -11.81 -10.49
C ARG A 9 18.59 -12.71 -11.62
N SER A 10 19.67 -12.34 -12.28
CA SER A 10 20.40 -13.16 -13.24
C SER A 10 21.70 -13.66 -12.62
N SER A 11 22.00 -14.95 -12.74
CA SER A 11 23.30 -15.53 -12.37
C SER A 11 24.22 -15.71 -13.58
N GLU A 12 23.91 -15.06 -14.69
CA GLU A 12 24.74 -15.09 -15.89
C GLU A 12 25.79 -13.98 -15.82
N ARG A 13 26.85 -14.11 -16.62
CA ARG A 13 27.86 -13.05 -16.75
C ARG A 13 27.33 -11.88 -17.56
N TRP A 14 27.58 -10.67 -17.05
CA TRP A 14 27.24 -9.41 -17.69
C TRP A 14 28.47 -8.52 -17.84
N ASN A 15 28.46 -7.70 -18.87
CA ASN A 15 29.44 -6.64 -19.09
C ASN A 15 28.75 -5.50 -19.85
N ALA A 16 29.40 -4.34 -19.94
CA ALA A 16 28.83 -3.16 -20.58
C ALA A 16 28.33 -3.41 -22.02
N GLY A 17 29.05 -4.21 -22.82
CA GLY A 17 28.64 -4.55 -24.18
C GLY A 17 27.36 -5.38 -24.22
N ARG A 18 27.27 -6.41 -23.37
CA ARG A 18 26.06 -7.22 -23.24
C ARG A 18 24.87 -6.41 -22.73
N VAL A 19 25.08 -5.50 -21.78
CA VAL A 19 24.04 -4.58 -21.30
C VAL A 19 23.52 -3.72 -22.45
N HIS A 20 24.43 -3.19 -23.28
CA HIS A 20 24.06 -2.41 -24.46
C HIS A 20 23.22 -3.24 -25.45
N ASP A 21 23.74 -4.39 -25.88
CA ASP A 21 23.12 -5.19 -26.95
C ASP A 21 21.85 -5.91 -26.51
N ALA A 22 21.81 -6.42 -25.27
CA ALA A 22 20.75 -7.31 -24.81
C ALA A 22 19.66 -6.61 -23.98
N LEU A 23 19.93 -5.43 -23.41
CA LEU A 23 18.95 -4.66 -22.62
C LEU A 23 18.61 -3.34 -23.31
N TYR A 24 19.61 -2.49 -23.57
CA TYR A 24 19.37 -1.16 -24.11
C TYR A 24 18.80 -1.19 -25.54
N GLN A 25 19.48 -1.82 -26.50
CA GLN A 25 19.06 -1.83 -27.91
C GLN A 25 17.60 -2.29 -28.12
N PRO A 26 17.12 -3.38 -27.49
CA PRO A 26 15.72 -3.79 -27.61
C PRO A 26 14.72 -2.79 -27.01
N LEU A 27 15.09 -2.12 -25.91
CA LEU A 27 14.24 -1.11 -25.30
C LEU A 27 14.22 0.16 -26.13
N ASP A 28 15.37 0.57 -26.67
CA ASP A 28 15.49 1.75 -27.51
C ASP A 28 14.67 1.62 -28.79
N ALA A 29 14.85 0.49 -29.49
CA ALA A 29 14.11 0.19 -30.71
C ALA A 29 12.58 0.16 -30.53
N LYS A 30 12.09 -0.08 -29.31
CA LYS A 30 10.65 -0.23 -29.02
C LYS A 30 10.03 0.99 -28.34
N PHE A 31 10.75 1.62 -27.43
CA PHE A 31 10.23 2.65 -26.51
C PHE A 31 11.00 3.96 -26.56
N GLY A 32 12.04 4.09 -27.41
CA GLY A 32 12.90 5.28 -27.42
C GLY A 32 13.63 5.41 -26.09
N ALA A 33 14.68 4.64 -25.91
CA ALA A 33 15.36 4.51 -24.62
C ALA A 33 16.65 5.28 -24.65
N THR A 34 17.02 5.85 -23.51
CA THR A 34 18.30 6.52 -23.30
C THR A 34 19.03 5.88 -22.12
N THR A 35 20.35 5.85 -22.17
CA THR A 35 21.18 5.33 -21.07
C THR A 35 21.92 6.46 -20.38
N ALA A 36 22.00 6.35 -19.05
CA ALA A 36 22.74 7.28 -18.20
C ALA A 36 23.49 6.53 -17.10
N ASP A 37 24.48 7.21 -16.53
CA ASP A 37 25.09 6.77 -15.29
C ASP A 37 24.10 6.88 -14.12
N PRO A 38 24.20 6.00 -13.11
CA PRO A 38 23.36 6.06 -11.92
C PRO A 38 23.62 7.35 -11.12
N TRP A 39 22.60 7.88 -10.46
CA TRP A 39 22.77 9.06 -9.59
C TRP A 39 23.55 8.72 -8.32
N TYR A 40 23.42 7.48 -7.86
CA TYR A 40 24.11 6.96 -6.70
C TYR A 40 25.10 5.89 -7.11
N ARG A 41 26.27 5.91 -6.47
CA ARG A 41 27.28 4.88 -6.65
C ARG A 41 26.67 3.49 -6.38
N PRO A 42 26.83 2.52 -7.31
CA PRO A 42 26.39 1.15 -7.08
C PRO A 42 27.20 0.48 -5.96
N PRO A 43 26.76 -0.69 -5.47
CA PRO A 43 27.53 -1.46 -4.48
C PRO A 43 28.94 -1.76 -4.98
N ASP A 44 29.90 -1.92 -4.06
CA ASP A 44 31.27 -2.25 -4.45
C ASP A 44 31.34 -3.56 -5.24
N GLY A 45 32.10 -3.56 -6.33
CA GLY A 45 32.18 -4.67 -7.27
C GLY A 45 31.05 -4.71 -8.31
N TYR A 46 30.08 -3.79 -8.26
CA TYR A 46 29.02 -3.67 -9.27
C TYR A 46 29.27 -2.48 -10.20
N GLU A 47 29.00 -2.69 -11.47
CA GLU A 47 28.68 -1.63 -12.43
C GLU A 47 27.16 -1.45 -12.53
N ALA A 48 26.71 -0.27 -12.96
CA ALA A 48 25.29 -0.01 -13.11
C ALA A 48 24.93 0.97 -14.23
N ARG A 49 23.69 0.86 -14.70
CA ARG A 49 23.09 1.76 -15.70
C ARG A 49 21.65 2.09 -15.32
N ARG A 50 21.28 3.34 -15.58
CA ARG A 50 19.90 3.79 -15.69
C ARG A 50 19.50 3.78 -17.15
N ILE A 51 18.32 3.25 -17.45
CA ILE A 51 17.72 3.24 -18.78
C ILE A 51 16.34 3.88 -18.67
N ALA A 52 16.17 5.05 -19.29
CA ALA A 52 14.91 5.79 -19.27
C ALA A 52 14.25 5.71 -20.64
N MET A 53 12.95 5.47 -20.67
CA MET A 53 12.14 5.30 -21.88
C MET A 53 11.33 6.56 -22.16
N ASP A 54 11.05 6.87 -23.43
CA ASP A 54 10.29 8.09 -23.83
C ASP A 54 8.86 8.10 -23.28
N ASN A 55 8.30 6.93 -22.96
CA ASN A 55 7.00 6.81 -22.31
C ASN A 55 7.02 7.11 -20.80
N GLY A 56 8.18 7.49 -20.25
CA GLY A 56 8.39 7.78 -18.84
C GLY A 56 8.80 6.56 -18.00
N ASP A 57 8.82 5.34 -18.55
CA ASP A 57 9.29 4.18 -17.81
C ASP A 57 10.79 4.26 -17.49
N LEU A 58 11.19 3.61 -16.41
CA LEU A 58 12.54 3.51 -15.91
C LEU A 58 12.93 2.03 -15.73
N ALA A 59 14.20 1.75 -16.04
CA ALA A 59 14.87 0.57 -15.58
C ALA A 59 16.25 0.88 -14.99
N LEU A 60 16.56 0.18 -13.92
CA LEU A 60 17.85 0.12 -13.26
C LEU A 60 18.44 -1.25 -13.49
N PHE A 61 19.70 -1.30 -13.87
CA PHE A 61 20.44 -2.54 -14.01
C PHE A 61 21.79 -2.41 -13.32
N CYS A 62 22.09 -3.30 -12.39
CA CYS A 62 23.43 -3.43 -11.80
C CYS A 62 23.95 -4.85 -11.97
N TRP A 63 25.24 -5.01 -12.20
CA TRP A 63 25.87 -6.31 -12.42
C TRP A 63 27.29 -6.37 -11.87
N SER A 64 27.69 -7.57 -11.49
CA SER A 64 29.03 -7.97 -11.11
C SER A 64 29.51 -9.12 -12.01
N ASP A 65 30.65 -9.73 -11.68
CA ASP A 65 31.14 -10.94 -12.36
C ASP A 65 30.28 -12.18 -12.08
N ASP A 66 29.54 -12.19 -10.96
CA ASP A 66 28.81 -13.36 -10.46
C ASP A 66 27.29 -13.28 -10.65
N ASP A 67 26.71 -12.08 -10.54
CA ASP A 67 25.28 -11.87 -10.68
C ASP A 67 24.88 -10.47 -11.15
N ALA A 68 23.61 -10.33 -11.52
CA ALA A 68 23.03 -9.06 -11.94
C ALA A 68 21.58 -8.92 -11.50
N TYR A 69 21.15 -7.68 -11.32
CA TYR A 69 19.83 -7.32 -10.83
C TYR A 69 19.20 -6.27 -11.73
N TRP A 70 18.03 -6.60 -12.25
CA TRP A 70 17.17 -5.71 -13.01
C TRP A 70 15.99 -5.25 -12.16
N LEU A 71 15.75 -3.95 -12.10
CA LEU A 71 14.58 -3.35 -11.47
C LEU A 71 13.97 -2.35 -12.45
N GLY A 72 12.76 -2.58 -12.92
CA GLY A 72 12.15 -1.64 -13.85
C GLY A 72 10.65 -1.82 -13.98
N ASN A 73 9.98 -0.74 -14.34
CA ASN A 73 8.54 -0.69 -14.60
C ASN A 73 8.22 -0.83 -16.09
N THR A 74 9.23 -0.97 -16.97
CA THR A 74 9.04 -1.24 -18.40
C THR A 74 8.83 -2.74 -18.72
N GLU A 75 8.64 -3.06 -20.00
CA GLU A 75 8.68 -4.44 -20.49
C GLU A 75 10.06 -5.07 -20.20
N THR A 76 10.05 -6.18 -19.46
CA THR A 76 11.29 -6.92 -19.17
C THR A 76 11.90 -7.44 -20.48
N PRO A 77 13.18 -7.15 -20.78
CA PRO A 77 13.88 -7.74 -21.92
C PRO A 77 13.87 -9.27 -21.91
N LYS A 78 13.82 -9.90 -23.10
CA LYS A 78 13.66 -11.36 -23.26
C LYS A 78 14.73 -12.17 -22.53
N THR A 79 15.96 -11.68 -22.55
CA THR A 79 17.13 -12.24 -21.85
C THR A 79 16.92 -12.38 -20.35
N LEU A 80 15.97 -11.63 -19.77
CA LEU A 80 15.65 -11.65 -18.34
C LEU A 80 14.33 -12.37 -18.03
N TRP A 81 13.63 -12.99 -19.00
CA TRP A 81 12.32 -13.61 -18.74
C TRP A 81 12.36 -14.80 -17.79
N ARG A 82 13.45 -15.59 -17.83
CA ARG A 82 13.63 -16.82 -17.01
C ARG A 82 14.39 -16.57 -15.71
N THR A 83 14.44 -15.32 -15.26
CA THR A 83 15.09 -14.94 -13.99
C THR A 83 14.12 -15.07 -12.82
N ASN A 84 14.67 -15.37 -11.64
CA ASN A 84 13.92 -15.34 -10.39
C ASN A 84 13.64 -13.88 -9.99
N LYS A 85 12.48 -13.64 -9.38
CA LYS A 85 12.16 -12.34 -8.79
C LYS A 85 12.50 -12.34 -7.30
N CYS A 86 12.96 -11.21 -6.79
CA CYS A 86 13.12 -10.98 -5.36
C CYS A 86 12.65 -9.57 -4.96
N SER A 87 12.12 -9.42 -3.75
CA SER A 87 11.74 -8.15 -3.14
C SER A 87 12.96 -7.31 -2.75
N PHE A 88 12.73 -6.14 -2.15
CA PHE A 88 13.82 -5.32 -1.60
C PHE A 88 14.48 -5.98 -0.38
N GLU A 89 13.73 -6.78 0.37
CA GLU A 89 14.15 -7.48 1.58
C GLU A 89 14.93 -8.76 1.23
N GLU A 90 14.55 -9.44 0.15
CA GLU A 90 15.20 -10.67 -0.32
C GLU A 90 16.48 -10.41 -1.12
N ALA A 91 16.64 -9.22 -1.71
CA ALA A 91 17.84 -8.84 -2.47
C ALA A 91 19.02 -8.49 -1.55
N PRO A 92 20.29 -8.62 -2.01
CA PRO A 92 21.43 -8.18 -1.23
C PRO A 92 21.30 -6.73 -0.77
N HIS A 93 21.57 -6.46 0.52
CA HIS A 93 21.34 -5.15 1.13
C HIS A 93 21.90 -3.97 0.31
N GLY A 94 23.12 -4.10 -0.22
CA GLY A 94 23.73 -3.06 -1.06
C GLY A 94 22.91 -2.76 -2.33
N VAL A 95 22.48 -3.81 -3.04
CA VAL A 95 21.67 -3.70 -4.27
C VAL A 95 20.31 -3.10 -3.96
N ALA A 96 19.64 -3.60 -2.92
CA ALA A 96 18.34 -3.08 -2.49
C ALA A 96 18.41 -1.61 -2.08
N ARG A 97 19.43 -1.23 -1.30
CA ARG A 97 19.67 0.15 -0.88
C ARG A 97 19.93 1.05 -2.09
N TRP A 98 20.76 0.63 -3.02
CA TRP A 98 21.03 1.38 -4.24
C TRP A 98 19.76 1.58 -5.07
N GLY A 99 19.02 0.51 -5.37
CA GLY A 99 17.79 0.58 -6.16
C GLY A 99 16.74 1.48 -5.50
N LYS A 100 16.54 1.38 -4.18
CA LYS A 100 15.61 2.26 -3.45
C LYS A 100 16.00 3.74 -3.55
N ARG A 101 17.29 4.07 -3.42
CA ARG A 101 17.76 5.46 -3.56
C ARG A 101 17.55 6.02 -4.96
N GLU A 102 17.85 5.23 -5.98
CA GLU A 102 17.63 5.60 -7.39
C GLU A 102 16.17 5.85 -7.72
N LEU A 103 15.25 5.05 -7.16
CA LEU A 103 13.82 5.24 -7.32
C LEU A 103 13.29 6.44 -6.51
N LEU A 104 13.77 6.65 -5.29
CA LEU A 104 13.39 7.82 -4.48
C LEU A 104 13.83 9.13 -5.14
N ALA A 105 15.06 9.19 -5.66
CA ALA A 105 15.50 10.36 -6.43
C ALA A 105 14.70 10.52 -7.74
N GLN A 106 14.16 9.44 -8.32
CA GLN A 106 13.30 9.55 -9.51
C GLN A 106 11.96 10.14 -9.11
N LEU A 107 11.42 9.72 -7.97
CA LEU A 107 10.19 10.26 -7.41
C LEU A 107 10.33 11.74 -7.08
N GLU A 108 11.47 12.16 -6.52
CA GLU A 108 11.78 13.57 -6.24
C GLU A 108 11.76 14.43 -7.51
N GLN A 109 12.23 13.90 -8.65
CA GLN A 109 12.18 14.61 -9.93
C GLN A 109 10.80 14.63 -10.58
N GLU A 110 10.04 13.54 -10.49
CA GLU A 110 8.76 13.39 -11.18
C GLU A 110 7.57 13.96 -10.38
N ASP A 111 7.55 13.69 -9.08
CA ASP A 111 6.45 13.98 -8.16
C ASP A 111 7.01 14.50 -6.83
N PRO A 112 7.63 15.70 -6.80
CA PRO A 112 8.22 16.27 -5.58
C PRO A 112 7.20 16.39 -4.44
N TRP A 113 5.94 16.69 -4.77
CA TRP A 113 4.83 16.75 -3.82
C TRP A 113 4.61 15.45 -3.03
N LEU A 114 5.02 14.30 -3.58
CA LEU A 114 4.92 12.99 -2.93
C LEU A 114 6.23 12.62 -2.24
N ALA A 115 7.37 13.00 -2.84
CA ALA A 115 8.70 12.77 -2.30
C ALA A 115 9.00 13.60 -1.03
N GLU A 116 8.27 14.69 -0.78
CA GLU A 116 8.34 15.47 0.46
C GLU A 116 7.93 14.67 1.72
N TYR A 117 7.24 13.55 1.56
CA TYR A 117 6.80 12.65 2.63
C TYR A 117 7.68 11.40 2.65
N ASP A 118 8.81 11.47 3.36
CA ASP A 118 9.91 10.50 3.31
C ASP A 118 9.44 9.07 3.62
N HIS A 119 8.69 8.88 4.70
CA HIS A 119 8.26 7.56 5.16
C HIS A 119 7.18 6.98 4.23
N LEU A 120 6.24 7.79 3.76
CA LEU A 120 5.20 7.40 2.80
C LEU A 120 5.80 7.04 1.45
N ALA A 121 6.65 7.90 0.91
CA ALA A 121 7.37 7.68 -0.35
C ALA A 121 8.21 6.40 -0.28
N TRP A 122 8.94 6.21 0.83
CA TRP A 122 9.70 5.00 1.07
C TRP A 122 8.77 3.79 1.16
N PHE A 123 7.72 3.82 1.97
CA PHE A 123 6.85 2.66 2.23
C PHE A 123 6.22 2.13 0.94
N PHE A 124 5.57 3.01 0.18
CA PHE A 124 4.83 2.67 -1.04
C PHE A 124 5.66 2.68 -2.32
N LEU A 125 6.99 2.87 -2.22
CA LEU A 125 7.91 2.77 -3.36
C LEU A 125 7.68 1.53 -4.25
N PRO A 126 7.35 0.32 -3.71
CA PRO A 126 7.11 -0.84 -4.55
C PRO A 126 5.96 -0.66 -5.56
N VAL A 127 4.93 0.08 -5.19
CA VAL A 127 3.74 0.29 -6.02
C VAL A 127 3.80 1.59 -6.81
N PHE A 128 4.44 2.65 -6.28
CA PHE A 128 4.71 3.90 -7.00
C PHE A 128 5.62 3.74 -8.21
N PHE A 129 6.36 2.64 -8.31
CA PHE A 129 7.16 2.28 -9.49
C PHE A 129 6.73 0.94 -10.09
N SER A 130 5.59 0.38 -9.71
CA SER A 130 5.08 -0.81 -10.41
C SER A 130 4.65 -0.44 -11.83
N LYS A 131 4.81 -1.37 -12.78
CA LYS A 131 4.45 -1.16 -14.18
C LYS A 131 3.02 -0.69 -14.36
N ASP A 132 2.09 -1.47 -13.79
CA ASP A 132 0.66 -1.24 -13.98
C ASP A 132 0.11 -0.30 -12.89
N GLY A 133 0.81 -0.09 -11.76
CA GLY A 133 0.29 0.67 -10.61
C GLY A 133 0.86 2.07 -10.40
N ARG A 134 1.97 2.45 -11.04
CA ARG A 134 2.61 3.77 -10.84
C ARG A 134 1.61 4.91 -10.98
N GLU A 135 0.92 4.98 -12.11
CA GLU A 135 0.00 6.08 -12.40
C GLU A 135 -1.21 6.06 -11.47
N SER A 136 -1.81 4.89 -11.25
CA SER A 136 -3.01 4.77 -10.45
C SER A 136 -2.78 5.02 -8.96
N THR A 137 -1.67 4.56 -8.40
CA THR A 137 -1.34 4.78 -6.98
C THR A 137 -0.96 6.23 -6.71
N ARG A 138 -0.18 6.87 -7.59
CA ARG A 138 0.12 8.31 -7.47
C ARG A 138 -1.14 9.16 -7.65
N ALA A 139 -2.00 8.83 -8.61
CA ALA A 139 -3.30 9.51 -8.81
C ALA A 139 -4.24 9.31 -7.61
N PHE A 140 -4.22 8.16 -6.94
CA PHE A 140 -5.02 7.94 -5.73
C PHE A 140 -4.67 8.93 -4.61
N PHE A 141 -3.38 9.15 -4.34
CA PHE A 141 -2.97 10.15 -3.36
C PHE A 141 -3.22 11.58 -3.85
N ARG A 142 -2.92 11.86 -5.12
CA ARG A 142 -3.03 13.22 -5.68
C ARG A 142 -4.47 13.71 -5.82
N ASP A 143 -5.33 12.87 -6.38
CA ASP A 143 -6.66 13.24 -6.87
C ASP A 143 -7.78 12.75 -5.94
N HIS A 144 -7.47 11.84 -5.00
CA HIS A 144 -8.45 11.25 -4.08
C HIS A 144 -8.02 11.31 -2.61
N ALA A 145 -7.00 12.12 -2.27
CA ALA A 145 -6.55 12.37 -0.90
C ALA A 145 -6.40 11.08 -0.06
N GLY A 146 -5.84 10.02 -0.66
CA GLY A 146 -5.65 8.74 0.03
C GLY A 146 -6.93 8.10 0.58
N GLY A 147 -8.09 8.45 0.01
CA GLY A 147 -9.40 7.93 0.41
C GLY A 147 -10.20 8.79 1.38
N PHE A 148 -9.73 9.98 1.75
CA PHE A 148 -10.47 10.91 2.60
C PHE A 148 -11.28 11.92 1.76
N PRO A 149 -12.62 11.85 1.72
CA PRO A 149 -13.44 12.66 0.81
C PRO A 149 -13.46 14.17 1.11
N ASP A 150 -13.18 14.57 2.36
CA ASP A 150 -13.25 15.96 2.82
C ASP A 150 -11.87 16.53 3.20
N ALA A 151 -10.80 15.84 2.82
CA ALA A 151 -9.43 16.29 3.02
C ALA A 151 -8.81 16.69 1.69
N ASP A 152 -7.86 17.63 1.75
CA ASP A 152 -6.96 17.83 0.63
C ASP A 152 -5.81 16.80 0.67
N ARG A 153 -5.03 16.83 -0.41
CA ARG A 153 -3.87 15.95 -0.60
C ARG A 153 -2.84 16.11 0.52
N GLU A 154 -2.52 17.33 0.93
CA GLU A 154 -1.44 17.59 1.90
C GLU A 154 -1.81 17.08 3.28
N ALA A 155 -3.06 17.30 3.71
CA ALA A 155 -3.58 16.76 4.95
C ALA A 155 -3.53 15.22 4.95
N ALA A 156 -4.02 14.58 3.89
CA ALA A 156 -4.02 13.12 3.78
C ALA A 156 -2.60 12.51 3.76
N LEU A 157 -1.66 13.12 3.02
CA LEU A 157 -0.28 12.66 2.98
C LEU A 157 0.39 12.84 4.35
N SER A 158 0.15 13.96 5.03
CA SER A 158 0.70 14.22 6.37
C SER A 158 0.20 13.19 7.39
N PHE A 159 -1.08 12.82 7.32
CA PHE A 159 -1.66 11.79 8.18
C PHE A 159 -0.96 10.44 8.02
N TYR A 160 -0.77 9.97 6.77
CA TYR A 160 -0.10 8.69 6.54
C TYR A 160 1.40 8.78 6.76
N GLU A 161 2.04 9.92 6.54
CA GLU A 161 3.44 10.15 6.89
C GLU A 161 3.66 10.02 8.39
N GLU A 162 2.81 10.65 9.20
CA GLU A 162 2.88 10.55 10.67
C GLU A 162 2.75 9.09 11.11
N LEU A 163 1.75 8.38 10.60
CA LEU A 163 1.56 6.94 10.87
C LEU A 163 2.81 6.12 10.52
N LEU A 164 3.33 6.29 9.30
CA LEU A 164 4.44 5.48 8.80
C LEU A 164 5.78 5.86 9.44
N SER A 165 5.92 7.09 9.93
CA SER A 165 7.14 7.55 10.62
C SER A 165 7.40 6.82 11.94
N THR A 166 6.38 6.19 12.52
CA THR A 166 6.51 5.36 13.72
C THR A 166 7.30 4.06 13.49
N GLY A 167 7.40 3.61 12.23
CA GLY A 167 8.03 2.34 11.85
C GLY A 167 7.20 1.08 12.16
N LEU A 168 5.95 1.24 12.61
CA LEU A 168 5.13 0.13 13.12
C LEU A 168 4.81 -0.96 12.08
N LEU A 169 4.85 -0.62 10.79
CA LEU A 169 4.60 -1.53 9.67
C LEU A 169 5.86 -1.87 8.87
N ASP A 170 7.05 -1.44 9.31
CA ASP A 170 8.27 -1.52 8.50
C ASP A 170 8.66 -2.96 8.17
N ASP A 171 8.52 -3.87 9.12
CA ASP A 171 8.80 -5.30 8.95
C ASP A 171 7.84 -5.97 7.95
N HIS A 172 6.64 -5.40 7.79
CA HIS A 172 5.57 -5.87 6.91
C HIS A 172 5.40 -5.02 5.65
N ARG A 173 6.33 -4.09 5.41
CA ARG A 173 6.19 -3.05 4.39
C ARG A 173 5.84 -3.60 3.02
N TYR A 174 6.59 -4.59 2.53
CA TYR A 174 6.38 -5.10 1.17
C TYR A 174 4.96 -5.66 1.03
N THR A 175 4.50 -6.44 2.01
CA THR A 175 3.15 -7.02 2.03
C THR A 175 2.08 -5.94 2.08
N MET A 176 2.17 -5.02 3.05
CA MET A 176 1.18 -3.96 3.24
C MET A 176 1.15 -2.97 2.08
N ALA A 177 2.30 -2.56 1.53
CA ALA A 177 2.35 -1.70 0.36
C ALA A 177 1.73 -2.37 -0.88
N SER A 178 1.88 -3.69 -1.00
CA SER A 178 1.33 -4.46 -2.13
C SER A 178 -0.19 -4.50 -2.15
N LYS A 179 -0.86 -4.41 -1.00
CA LYS A 179 -2.33 -4.43 -0.90
C LYS A 179 -2.98 -3.29 -1.68
N LEU A 180 -2.33 -2.12 -1.72
CA LEU A 180 -2.83 -0.96 -2.47
C LEU A 180 -3.06 -1.31 -3.96
N GLY A 181 -2.24 -2.24 -4.44
CA GLY A 181 -2.37 -2.92 -5.71
C GLY A 181 -1.71 -2.18 -6.87
N THR A 182 -1.65 -2.87 -8.01
CA THR A 182 -0.91 -2.43 -9.19
C THR A 182 -1.76 -2.55 -10.44
N SER A 183 -2.87 -1.82 -10.51
CA SER A 183 -3.81 -1.84 -11.65
C SER A 183 -3.66 -0.62 -12.54
N ASP A 184 -3.83 -0.80 -13.86
CA ASP A 184 -3.70 0.28 -14.87
C ASP A 184 -4.60 1.51 -14.62
N GLY A 185 -5.67 1.34 -13.84
CA GLY A 185 -6.56 2.42 -13.42
C GLY A 185 -6.72 2.50 -11.90
N VAL A 186 -7.21 3.66 -11.43
CA VAL A 186 -7.55 3.88 -10.02
C VAL A 186 -8.71 2.99 -9.63
N ASP A 187 -8.45 2.01 -8.76
CA ASP A 187 -9.45 1.14 -8.15
C ASP A 187 -9.75 1.67 -6.74
N LEU A 188 -10.65 2.65 -6.66
CA LEU A 188 -11.01 3.30 -5.40
C LEU A 188 -11.50 2.32 -4.34
N THR A 189 -12.21 1.26 -4.74
CA THR A 189 -12.77 0.32 -3.76
C THR A 189 -11.64 -0.44 -3.06
N ARG A 190 -10.71 -1.00 -3.85
CA ARG A 190 -9.56 -1.72 -3.30
C ARG A 190 -8.61 -0.79 -2.55
N MET A 191 -8.24 0.35 -3.15
CA MET A 191 -7.26 1.26 -2.57
C MET A 191 -7.75 1.85 -1.25
N GLN A 192 -9.04 2.24 -1.17
CA GLN A 192 -9.60 2.71 0.09
C GLN A 192 -9.71 1.58 1.12
N ALA A 193 -10.11 0.36 0.71
CA ALA A 193 -10.13 -0.79 1.62
C ALA A 193 -8.74 -1.04 2.24
N THR A 194 -7.69 -1.05 1.43
CA THR A 194 -6.30 -1.12 1.91
C THR A 194 -6.00 0.00 2.91
N MET A 195 -6.30 1.26 2.57
CA MET A 195 -6.04 2.35 3.50
C MET A 195 -6.87 2.25 4.80
N GLY A 196 -8.00 1.53 4.77
CA GLY A 196 -8.76 1.21 5.99
C GLY A 196 -8.00 0.31 6.95
N GLU A 197 -7.17 -0.60 6.43
CA GLU A 197 -6.27 -1.40 7.26
C GLU A 197 -5.17 -0.55 7.90
N PHE A 198 -4.63 0.46 7.19
CA PHE A 198 -3.68 1.42 7.79
C PHE A 198 -4.34 2.24 8.91
N ASN A 199 -5.60 2.63 8.72
CA ASN A 199 -6.37 3.33 9.75
C ASN A 199 -6.66 2.43 10.96
N ALA A 200 -6.96 1.15 10.75
CA ALA A 200 -7.13 0.19 11.84
C ALA A 200 -5.82 -0.09 12.59
N ALA A 201 -4.71 -0.25 11.86
CA ALA A 201 -3.35 -0.33 12.40
C ALA A 201 -3.02 0.89 13.28
N LYS A 202 -3.35 2.10 12.80
CA LYS A 202 -3.22 3.32 13.61
C LYS A 202 -4.05 3.24 14.89
N LEU A 203 -5.32 2.86 14.81
CA LEU A 203 -6.20 2.78 15.97
C LEU A 203 -5.68 1.80 17.04
N LEU A 204 -5.19 0.64 16.60
CA LEU A 204 -4.60 -0.35 17.48
C LEU A 204 -3.33 0.18 18.16
N ALA A 205 -2.45 0.83 17.39
CA ALA A 205 -1.21 1.41 17.90
C ALA A 205 -1.46 2.58 18.87
N ASP A 206 -2.38 3.49 18.54
CA ASP A 206 -2.76 4.62 19.41
C ASP A 206 -3.32 4.13 20.75
N ALA A 207 -4.09 3.03 20.71
CA ALA A 207 -4.59 2.34 21.91
C ALA A 207 -3.54 1.50 22.65
N GLY A 208 -2.29 1.47 22.17
CA GLY A 208 -1.17 0.79 22.82
C GLY A 208 -1.11 -0.72 22.60
N HIS A 209 -1.78 -1.25 21.57
CA HIS A 209 -1.73 -2.67 21.22
C HIS A 209 -0.62 -2.97 20.22
N ASP A 210 0.12 -4.04 20.48
CA ASP A 210 0.98 -4.68 19.48
C ASP A 210 0.13 -5.57 18.58
N PHE A 211 0.49 -5.68 17.30
CA PHE A 211 -0.26 -6.51 16.36
C PHE A 211 0.62 -7.09 15.26
N GLU A 212 0.15 -8.19 14.68
CA GLU A 212 0.74 -8.81 13.50
C GLU A 212 -0.25 -8.68 12.32
N PRO A 213 0.12 -7.99 11.22
CA PRO A 213 -0.66 -7.96 9.99
C PRO A 213 -0.64 -9.30 9.24
N GLU A 214 -1.66 -9.54 8.41
CA GLU A 214 -1.67 -10.60 7.37
C GLU A 214 -1.46 -12.01 7.91
N VAL A 215 -2.26 -12.36 8.91
CA VAL A 215 -2.12 -13.63 9.63
C VAL A 215 -2.73 -14.75 8.80
N GLU A 216 -1.89 -15.57 8.18
CA GLU A 216 -2.30 -16.77 7.47
C GLU A 216 -2.83 -17.83 8.43
N LEU A 217 -4.09 -18.23 8.25
CA LEU A 217 -4.71 -19.28 9.03
C LEU A 217 -4.66 -20.60 8.24
N GLY A 218 -4.65 -21.72 8.95
CA GLY A 218 -4.57 -23.06 8.32
C GLY A 218 -5.74 -23.39 7.37
N SER A 219 -6.77 -22.54 7.30
CA SER A 219 -7.89 -22.58 6.35
C SER A 219 -7.52 -22.07 4.95
N GLY A 220 -6.38 -21.40 4.77
CA GLY A 220 -6.01 -20.71 3.52
C GLY A 220 -6.64 -19.32 3.37
N HIS A 221 -7.32 -18.82 4.41
CA HIS A 221 -7.76 -17.44 4.52
C HIS A 221 -6.81 -16.69 5.46
N ALA A 222 -6.51 -15.43 5.14
CA ALA A 222 -5.78 -14.53 6.01
C ALA A 222 -6.76 -13.50 6.58
N LEU A 223 -6.60 -13.15 7.85
CA LEU A 223 -7.27 -12.00 8.47
C LEU A 223 -6.30 -10.83 8.52
N ASP A 224 -6.85 -9.62 8.54
CA ASP A 224 -6.05 -8.40 8.40
C ASP A 224 -5.04 -8.23 9.54
N PHE A 225 -5.42 -8.50 10.80
CA PHE A 225 -4.51 -8.42 11.95
C PHE A 225 -4.77 -9.49 13.02
N GLN A 226 -3.77 -9.75 13.85
CA GLN A 226 -3.88 -10.44 15.13
C GLN A 226 -3.30 -9.56 16.25
N VAL A 227 -4.04 -9.41 17.34
CA VAL A 227 -3.64 -8.73 18.58
C VAL A 227 -3.77 -9.75 19.71
N ASP A 228 -2.66 -10.14 20.32
CA ASP A 228 -2.62 -11.29 21.25
C ASP A 228 -3.32 -12.54 20.64
N ASP A 229 -4.40 -13.01 21.27
CA ASP A 229 -5.22 -14.14 20.81
C ASP A 229 -6.49 -13.69 20.03
N ILE A 230 -6.62 -12.39 19.74
CA ILE A 230 -7.79 -11.78 19.10
C ILE A 230 -7.47 -11.50 17.64
N LEU A 231 -8.24 -12.11 16.75
CA LEU A 231 -8.17 -11.84 15.32
C LEU A 231 -8.99 -10.60 14.98
N VAL A 232 -8.52 -9.76 14.07
CA VAL A 232 -9.19 -8.54 13.64
C VAL A 232 -9.35 -8.55 12.13
N GLU A 233 -10.57 -8.32 11.69
CA GLU A 233 -10.92 -8.16 10.27
C GLU A 233 -11.35 -6.73 10.01
N VAL A 234 -10.86 -6.13 8.93
CA VAL A 234 -11.14 -4.74 8.57
C VAL A 234 -12.04 -4.67 7.34
N THR A 235 -12.97 -3.73 7.37
CA THR A 235 -13.74 -3.33 6.20
C THR A 235 -13.90 -1.83 6.14
N ARG A 236 -13.83 -1.29 4.92
CA ARG A 236 -14.09 0.12 4.66
C ARG A 236 -15.27 0.27 3.71
N PRO A 237 -16.48 0.53 4.21
CA PRO A 237 -17.66 0.72 3.37
C PRO A 237 -17.47 1.89 2.41
N GLN A 238 -18.06 1.82 1.22
CA GLN A 238 -17.96 2.89 0.23
C GLN A 238 -19.20 3.81 0.30
N PRO A 239 -19.03 5.14 0.13
CA PRO A 239 -20.16 6.05 0.00
C PRO A 239 -21.06 5.67 -1.18
N THR A 240 -22.35 5.92 -1.03
CA THR A 240 -23.38 5.46 -1.95
C THR A 240 -23.47 6.33 -3.20
N ASN A 241 -22.45 6.29 -4.08
CA ASN A 241 -22.49 6.97 -5.38
C ASN A 241 -23.08 6.11 -6.51
N ARG A 242 -23.57 4.90 -6.21
CA ARG A 242 -24.28 4.04 -7.17
C ARG A 242 -25.56 3.46 -6.55
N ARG A 243 -26.70 3.95 -7.06
CA ARG A 243 -28.12 3.51 -7.09
C ARG A 243 -28.65 2.23 -6.37
N LYS A 244 -27.86 1.40 -5.68
CA LYS A 244 -28.33 0.14 -5.04
C LYS A 244 -28.29 0.16 -3.51
N ILE A 245 -27.66 1.16 -2.91
CA ILE A 245 -27.62 1.35 -1.45
C ILE A 245 -28.04 2.80 -1.22
N ASP A 246 -29.13 2.97 -0.50
CA ASP A 246 -29.94 4.20 -0.47
C ASP A 246 -29.52 5.12 0.70
N SER A 247 -28.63 4.64 1.58
CA SER A 247 -28.17 5.36 2.76
C SER A 247 -26.78 4.88 3.23
N PRO A 248 -26.00 5.75 3.90
CA PRO A 248 -24.73 5.36 4.52
C PRO A 248 -24.88 4.24 5.57
N ILE A 249 -26.01 4.20 6.25
CA ILE A 249 -26.37 3.14 7.21
C ILE A 249 -26.44 1.78 6.53
N HIS A 250 -27.06 1.71 5.35
CA HIS A 250 -27.15 0.46 4.59
C HIS A 250 -25.78 0.05 4.03
N ALA A 251 -24.93 1.00 3.66
CA ALA A 251 -23.56 0.71 3.21
C ALA A 251 -22.72 0.07 4.31
N VAL A 252 -22.78 0.61 5.53
CA VAL A 252 -22.12 0.07 6.72
C VAL A 252 -22.61 -1.36 7.02
N LYS A 253 -23.93 -1.57 7.07
CA LYS A 253 -24.55 -2.88 7.28
C LYS A 253 -24.14 -3.91 6.24
N ALA A 254 -24.26 -3.57 4.96
CA ALA A 254 -23.96 -4.48 3.86
C ALA A 254 -22.48 -4.89 3.84
N SER A 255 -21.58 -3.97 4.20
CA SER A 255 -20.14 -4.26 4.25
C SER A 255 -19.79 -5.16 5.43
N GLY A 256 -20.37 -4.91 6.60
CA GLY A 256 -20.21 -5.78 7.77
C GLY A 256 -20.76 -7.18 7.50
N ASP A 257 -22.00 -7.29 7.05
CA ASP A 257 -22.65 -8.57 6.72
C ASP A 257 -21.86 -9.42 5.72
N ALA A 258 -21.22 -8.79 4.73
CA ALA A 258 -20.38 -9.49 3.75
C ALA A 258 -19.15 -10.11 4.41
N LYS A 259 -18.44 -9.37 5.26
CA LYS A 259 -17.26 -9.88 5.97
C LYS A 259 -17.60 -10.95 6.99
N THR A 260 -18.73 -10.81 7.70
CA THR A 260 -19.17 -11.80 8.68
C THR A 260 -19.39 -13.17 8.05
N ARG A 261 -20.06 -13.20 6.89
CA ARG A 261 -20.44 -14.46 6.21
C ARG A 261 -19.29 -15.18 5.51
N ASP A 262 -18.22 -14.46 5.21
CA ASP A 262 -17.06 -14.99 4.49
C ASP A 262 -15.94 -15.38 5.46
N GLN A 263 -15.19 -14.41 5.97
CA GLN A 263 -13.93 -14.68 6.67
C GLN A 263 -14.14 -14.96 8.17
N ILE A 264 -15.01 -14.19 8.82
CA ILE A 264 -15.20 -14.28 10.28
C ILE A 264 -15.93 -15.56 10.68
N ALA A 265 -16.93 -16.00 9.91
CA ALA A 265 -17.67 -17.24 10.16
C ALA A 265 -16.77 -18.48 10.24
N ILE A 266 -15.58 -18.44 9.62
CA ILE A 266 -14.61 -19.54 9.63
C ILE A 266 -13.82 -19.57 10.95
N HIS A 267 -13.61 -18.41 11.59
CA HIS A 267 -12.68 -18.25 12.70
C HIS A 267 -13.34 -17.93 14.06
N GLY A 268 -14.65 -17.66 14.08
CA GLY A 268 -15.53 -17.69 15.25
C GLY A 268 -15.32 -16.62 16.34
N ASN A 269 -14.10 -16.08 16.47
CA ASN A 269 -13.68 -15.18 17.53
C ASN A 269 -13.00 -13.89 17.01
N ALA A 270 -13.17 -13.54 15.73
CA ALA A 270 -12.60 -12.30 15.19
C ALA A 270 -13.43 -11.08 15.63
N ALA A 271 -12.79 -9.93 15.84
CA ALA A 271 -13.43 -8.63 15.96
C ALA A 271 -13.53 -7.95 14.59
N LEU A 272 -14.66 -7.32 14.29
CA LEU A 272 -14.85 -6.58 13.04
C LEU A 272 -14.57 -5.09 13.24
N PHE A 273 -13.61 -4.55 12.49
CA PHE A 273 -13.29 -3.12 12.46
C PHE A 273 -13.87 -2.51 11.18
N VAL A 274 -14.81 -1.58 11.34
CA VAL A 274 -15.48 -0.88 10.24
C VAL A 274 -14.94 0.54 10.14
N ASP A 275 -13.99 0.75 9.24
CA ASP A 275 -13.45 2.07 8.93
C ASP A 275 -14.45 2.88 8.09
N CYS A 276 -14.99 3.95 8.66
CA CYS A 276 -15.92 4.87 8.01
C CYS A 276 -15.23 6.14 7.49
N SER A 277 -13.89 6.17 7.42
CA SER A 277 -13.10 7.31 6.93
C SER A 277 -13.30 7.64 5.46
N SER A 278 -14.00 6.79 4.71
CA SER A 278 -14.45 7.05 3.34
C SER A 278 -15.72 7.90 3.26
N PHE A 279 -16.47 8.08 4.36
CA PHE A 279 -17.73 8.83 4.35
C PHE A 279 -17.50 10.34 4.55
N PRO A 280 -18.24 11.18 3.82
CA PRO A 280 -18.31 12.60 4.11
C PRO A 280 -18.89 12.91 5.49
N ASP A 281 -18.65 14.13 6.00
CA ASP A 281 -19.11 14.55 7.33
C ASP A 281 -20.62 14.38 7.58
N ASP A 282 -21.46 14.70 6.59
CA ASP A 282 -22.91 14.55 6.72
C ASP A 282 -23.34 13.09 6.90
N ASP A 283 -22.70 12.19 6.16
CA ASP A 283 -23.01 10.76 6.21
C ASP A 283 -22.47 10.11 7.50
N TRP A 284 -21.27 10.50 7.93
CA TRP A 284 -20.75 10.05 9.22
C TRP A 284 -21.61 10.48 10.39
N ARG A 285 -22.05 11.75 10.44
CA ARG A 285 -22.94 12.24 11.51
C ARG A 285 -24.22 11.40 11.62
N ARG A 286 -24.76 10.92 10.50
CA ARG A 286 -25.90 9.99 10.48
C ARG A 286 -25.52 8.62 11.04
N ILE A 287 -24.41 8.04 10.59
CA ILE A 287 -23.90 6.75 11.10
C ILE A 287 -23.69 6.80 12.62
N LEU A 288 -23.01 7.83 13.11
CA LEU A 288 -22.69 8.00 14.51
C LEU A 288 -23.93 8.26 15.38
N GLY A 289 -24.92 8.97 14.83
CA GLY A 289 -26.21 9.22 15.51
C GLY A 289 -27.09 7.98 15.61
N GLU A 290 -27.14 7.14 14.57
CA GLU A 290 -27.96 5.93 14.56
C GLU A 290 -27.27 4.71 15.19
N ARG A 291 -25.93 4.65 15.13
CA ARG A 291 -25.10 3.52 15.59
C ARG A 291 -25.64 2.17 15.09
N PRO A 292 -25.71 1.96 13.77
CA PRO A 292 -26.27 0.73 13.22
C PRO A 292 -25.56 -0.52 13.75
N ASP A 293 -26.32 -1.60 13.83
CA ASP A 293 -25.75 -2.95 13.88
C ASP A 293 -25.04 -3.24 12.56
N VAL A 294 -23.89 -3.92 12.61
CA VAL A 294 -23.05 -4.29 11.47
C VAL A 294 -23.07 -5.79 11.16
N GLY A 295 -23.92 -6.55 11.85
CA GLY A 295 -24.11 -7.98 11.62
C GLY A 295 -23.03 -8.86 12.24
N HIS A 296 -22.18 -8.31 13.12
CA HIS A 296 -21.16 -9.03 13.86
C HIS A 296 -20.90 -8.38 15.22
N GLU A 297 -20.60 -9.20 16.22
CA GLU A 297 -20.12 -8.75 17.53
C GLU A 297 -18.97 -9.66 18.02
N PRO A 298 -17.87 -9.11 18.56
CA PRO A 298 -17.65 -7.67 18.79
C PRO A 298 -17.26 -6.90 17.54
N ALA A 299 -17.65 -5.63 17.48
CA ALA A 299 -17.30 -4.73 16.37
C ALA A 299 -16.96 -3.31 16.82
N VAL A 300 -16.05 -2.68 16.10
CA VAL A 300 -15.64 -1.28 16.25
C VAL A 300 -16.03 -0.54 14.99
N VAL A 301 -16.83 0.51 15.11
CA VAL A 301 -17.17 1.39 13.99
C VAL A 301 -16.54 2.74 14.27
N PHE A 302 -15.59 3.14 13.44
CA PHE A 302 -14.77 4.33 13.68
C PHE A 302 -14.57 5.14 12.41
N ARG A 303 -14.19 6.40 12.59
CA ARG A 303 -13.78 7.30 11.51
C ARG A 303 -12.57 8.09 11.98
N MET A 304 -11.54 8.12 11.14
CA MET A 304 -10.37 8.97 11.32
C MET A 304 -10.42 10.14 10.33
N ARG A 305 -9.90 11.28 10.77
CA ARG A 305 -9.68 12.45 9.92
C ARG A 305 -8.21 12.89 9.99
N PRO A 306 -7.66 13.43 8.90
CA PRO A 306 -6.30 13.97 8.90
C PRO A 306 -6.02 15.10 9.90
N ASP A 307 -7.05 15.68 10.52
CA ASP A 307 -6.90 16.67 11.59
C ASP A 307 -6.60 16.06 12.97
N GLY A 308 -6.44 14.73 13.04
CA GLY A 308 -6.16 13.96 14.25
C GLY A 308 -7.42 13.43 14.95
N THR A 309 -8.61 13.79 14.48
CA THR A 309 -9.86 13.35 15.11
C THR A 309 -10.13 11.87 14.83
N THR A 310 -10.40 11.10 15.87
CA THR A 310 -10.89 9.72 15.78
C THR A 310 -12.21 9.61 16.54
N GLU A 311 -13.31 9.36 15.83
CA GLU A 311 -14.65 9.21 16.41
C GLU A 311 -15.16 7.80 16.20
N GLY A 312 -16.04 7.30 17.09
CA GLY A 312 -16.64 6.00 16.86
C GLY A 312 -17.49 5.45 17.99
N TYR A 313 -17.79 4.15 17.88
CA TYR A 313 -18.46 3.37 18.92
C TYR A 313 -18.11 1.89 18.81
N VAL A 314 -18.25 1.19 19.95
CA VAL A 314 -18.10 -0.27 20.06
C VAL A 314 -19.48 -0.93 20.16
N LYS A 315 -19.62 -2.12 19.56
CA LYS A 315 -20.76 -3.03 19.66
C LYS A 315 -20.31 -4.38 20.22
N GLY A 316 -21.11 -4.97 21.08
CA GLY A 316 -20.77 -6.20 21.80
C GLY A 316 -19.71 -6.00 22.90
N THR A 317 -19.17 -7.11 23.40
CA THR A 317 -18.07 -7.11 24.38
C THR A 317 -16.74 -7.31 23.65
N LEU A 318 -16.02 -6.22 23.45
CA LEU A 318 -14.69 -6.24 22.84
C LEU A 318 -13.63 -6.38 23.94
N HIS A 319 -12.78 -7.40 23.80
CA HIS A 319 -11.64 -7.64 24.71
C HIS A 319 -10.34 -6.98 24.24
N LEU A 320 -10.47 -5.99 23.35
CA LEU A 320 -9.44 -5.06 22.91
C LEU A 320 -9.87 -3.66 23.36
N ASP A 321 -9.08 -3.01 24.21
CA ASP A 321 -9.40 -1.67 24.68
C ASP A 321 -8.98 -0.64 23.63
N VAL A 322 -9.91 -0.27 22.75
CA VAL A 322 -9.75 0.81 21.77
C VAL A 322 -10.75 1.95 22.02
N ALA A 323 -11.65 1.77 22.99
CA ALA A 323 -12.74 2.72 23.24
C ALA A 323 -12.23 4.05 23.81
N GLY A 324 -11.07 4.05 24.47
CA GLY A 324 -10.41 5.25 24.97
C GLY A 324 -10.01 6.25 23.87
N GLU A 325 -9.70 5.74 22.67
CA GLU A 325 -9.29 6.55 21.51
C GLU A 325 -10.47 7.07 20.69
N LEU A 326 -11.69 6.62 20.98
CA LEU A 326 -12.89 7.00 20.23
C LEU A 326 -13.57 8.19 20.90
N GLU A 327 -13.45 9.36 20.28
CA GLU A 327 -14.20 10.53 20.71
C GLU A 327 -15.70 10.30 20.55
N LEU A 328 -16.44 10.61 21.62
CA LEU A 328 -17.89 10.76 21.58
C LEU A 328 -18.20 12.23 21.30
N PRO A 329 -19.16 12.54 20.42
CA PRO A 329 -19.43 13.92 20.05
C PRO A 329 -19.84 14.72 21.28
N ALA A 330 -19.36 15.96 21.37
CA ALA A 330 -19.90 16.93 22.31
C ALA A 330 -21.41 17.06 22.06
N ARG A 331 -22.21 16.88 23.12
CA ARG A 331 -23.68 16.88 23.06
C ARG A 331 -24.26 18.22 22.61
#